data_AF-A0A946E8P8-F1
#
_entry.id   AF-A0A946E8P8-F1
#
_cell.length_a   1.000
_cell.length_b   1.000
_cell.length_c   1.000
_cell.angle_alpha   90.00
_cell.angle_beta   90.00
_cell.angle_gamma   90.00
#
_symmetry.space_group_name_H-M   'P 1'
#
loop_
_entity.id
_entity.type
_entity.pdbx_description
1 polymer ?
#
loop_
_entity_poly.entity_id
_entity_poly.type
_entity_poly.pdbx_seq_one_letter_code
_entity_poly.pdbx_strand_id
1 'polypeptide(L)'
;METIQFKSIFLVSLLSISMSFVCGQEVHEYVNSAGIINDHKLVMDIMEQRYPGYNERVLGTFDRNNYVNMSKGAKSTLHQVNVVFHVVYQDPEENIPDSVIYSQVDVLNEDYQRLNADSVNLRSIFTPIAGKPNIHFNVAQIIRVPTTSTFSVSLTGLPDNVKETASGGSDAWDTEHYVNIWVCKLESFFGILFGYAYPPDGLSNWPAGSAAPSPELEGVVLDYRSVGRNNPVPFDDGSGGTFYINGRTATHEVGHYFGMRHIWGDGGGIFGGDSCGEDDGIADTPNQGAQSNNNCDPSLNTCIDSVGTDMPDLIENHMDYSEEACKNMWTQMQSAFMRNVLENERQGLLNAAAIEEKFPIDFSLFPNPASEICSIVIPTLDEVGELVVVDLLGKLLFTKTIAPGLANVATIPTNKMNAGIYIVTLRTSSNAMSKKLTVY
;
A
#
# COMPACT_ATOMS: atom_id res chain seq x y z
N MET A 1 -23.99 -76.42 42.07
CA MET A 1 -23.83 -75.04 41.57
C MET A 1 -22.67 -75.10 40.61
N GLU A 2 -22.93 -75.28 39.31
CA GLU A 2 -22.05 -74.99 38.16
C GLU A 2 -22.62 -75.69 36.92
N THR A 3 -22.90 -74.89 35.89
CA THR A 3 -23.29 -75.31 34.55
C THR A 3 -22.44 -74.57 33.53
N ILE A 4 -21.56 -75.32 32.88
CA ILE A 4 -21.24 -75.40 31.44
C ILE A 4 -21.58 -74.20 30.51
N GLN A 5 -20.51 -73.71 29.84
CA GLN A 5 -20.34 -73.12 28.48
C GLN A 5 -21.01 -71.82 28.03
N PHE A 6 -20.24 -70.90 27.40
CA PHE A 6 -20.09 -70.80 25.93
C PHE A 6 -19.00 -69.77 25.51
N LYS A 7 -18.46 -69.97 24.31
CA LYS A 7 -17.48 -69.14 23.58
C LYS A 7 -17.92 -67.68 23.41
N SER A 8 -16.98 -66.73 23.59
CA SER A 8 -16.72 -65.59 22.68
C SER A 8 -15.53 -64.79 23.18
N ILE A 9 -14.43 -64.76 22.40
CA ILE A 9 -13.31 -63.85 22.62
C ILE A 9 -13.61 -62.61 21.78
N PHE A 10 -13.99 -61.52 22.45
CA PHE A 10 -14.01 -60.19 21.86
C PHE A 10 -12.75 -59.45 22.31
N LEU A 11 -11.92 -59.06 21.33
CA LEU A 11 -10.87 -58.06 21.49
C LEU A 11 -11.54 -56.73 21.86
N VAL A 12 -11.19 -56.17 23.01
CA VAL A 12 -11.34 -54.73 23.29
C VAL A 12 -9.97 -54.22 23.69
N SER A 13 -9.25 -53.70 22.71
CA SER A 13 -8.06 -52.89 22.92
C SER A 13 -8.49 -51.56 23.57
N LEU A 14 -8.15 -51.36 24.84
CA LEU A 14 -8.18 -50.04 25.47
C LEU A 14 -7.13 -49.17 24.76
N LEU A 15 -7.59 -48.20 23.98
CA LEU A 15 -6.80 -47.09 23.48
C LEU A 15 -6.76 -46.03 24.58
N SER A 16 -5.78 -46.12 25.47
CA SER A 16 -5.36 -45.01 26.31
C SER A 16 -4.50 -44.08 25.46
N ILE A 17 -5.13 -43.11 24.79
CA ILE A 17 -4.40 -42.00 24.16
C ILE A 17 -4.00 -41.04 25.29
N SER A 18 -2.72 -41.11 25.65
CA SER A 18 -2.00 -40.07 26.37
C SER A 18 -1.96 -38.81 25.50
N MET A 19 -2.68 -37.79 25.94
CA MET A 19 -2.65 -36.44 25.39
C MET A 19 -1.35 -35.78 25.87
N SER A 20 -0.23 -36.18 25.28
CA SER A 20 1.05 -35.50 25.42
C SER A 20 1.11 -34.40 24.36
N PHE A 21 1.07 -33.16 24.84
CA PHE A 21 1.35 -31.92 24.13
C PHE A 21 2.40 -32.10 23.01
N VAL A 22 1.97 -31.93 21.77
CA VAL A 22 2.83 -31.49 20.66
C VAL A 22 2.84 -29.96 20.74
N CYS A 23 3.74 -29.41 21.55
CA CYS A 23 4.06 -27.99 21.52
C CYS A 23 5.57 -27.93 21.37
N GLY A 24 6.04 -27.57 20.18
CA GLY A 24 7.49 -27.40 19.94
C GLY A 24 8.01 -27.61 18.52
N GLN A 25 7.18 -27.87 17.49
CA GLN A 25 7.71 -28.21 16.17
C GLN A 25 7.22 -27.36 14.98
N GLU A 26 6.40 -26.33 15.17
CA GLU A 26 5.86 -25.53 14.04
C GLU A 26 6.43 -24.09 13.91
N VAL A 27 7.17 -23.58 14.90
CA VAL A 27 7.63 -22.16 14.89
C VAL A 27 8.96 -21.97 14.11
N HIS A 28 9.73 -23.04 13.89
CA HIS A 28 11.06 -22.96 13.27
C HIS A 28 11.06 -22.84 11.73
N GLU A 29 9.90 -22.97 11.07
CA GLU A 29 9.84 -22.99 9.61
C GLU A 29 9.72 -21.59 9.00
N TYR A 30 9.22 -20.62 9.77
CA TYR A 30 8.95 -19.27 9.29
C TYR A 30 10.04 -18.28 9.65
N VAL A 31 10.90 -18.60 10.62
CA VAL A 31 11.77 -17.64 11.28
C VAL A 31 13.23 -17.99 11.02
N ASN A 32 14.01 -17.05 10.47
CA ASN A 32 15.44 -17.24 10.23
C ASN A 32 16.23 -17.30 11.54
N SER A 33 17.53 -17.59 11.47
CA SER A 33 18.39 -17.73 12.65
C SER A 33 18.50 -16.48 13.54
N ALA A 34 18.02 -15.32 13.05
CA ALA A 34 17.98 -14.06 13.79
C ALA A 34 16.59 -13.78 14.42
N GLY A 35 15.62 -14.69 14.32
CA GLY A 35 14.29 -14.47 14.90
C GLY A 35 13.32 -13.70 13.98
N ILE A 36 13.69 -13.46 12.72
CA ILE A 36 12.91 -12.68 11.74
C ILE A 36 12.09 -13.64 10.85
N ILE A 37 10.80 -13.36 10.58
CA ILE A 37 10.08 -14.17 9.59
C ILE A 37 10.69 -13.97 8.21
N ASN A 38 10.80 -15.04 7.44
CA ASN A 38 10.61 -14.94 6.01
C ASN A 38 9.15 -14.56 5.71
N ASP A 39 8.82 -13.27 5.74
CA ASP A 39 7.47 -12.74 5.46
C ASP A 39 6.82 -13.36 4.23
N HIS A 40 7.67 -13.65 3.26
CA HIS A 40 7.35 -14.35 2.03
C HIS A 40 6.74 -15.74 2.26
N LYS A 41 7.35 -16.62 3.08
CA LYS A 41 6.81 -17.97 3.34
C LYS A 41 5.42 -17.90 3.97
N LEU A 42 5.22 -16.97 4.91
CA LEU A 42 3.93 -16.78 5.56
C LEU A 42 2.87 -16.35 4.53
N VAL A 43 3.18 -15.36 3.69
CA VAL A 43 2.26 -14.88 2.63
C VAL A 43 1.96 -16.01 1.64
N MET A 44 2.96 -16.78 1.20
CA MET A 44 2.79 -17.89 0.26
C MET A 44 1.92 -19.02 0.83
N ASP A 45 2.14 -19.40 2.09
CA ASP A 45 1.36 -20.45 2.75
C ASP A 45 -0.10 -20.01 2.95
N ILE A 46 -0.32 -18.72 3.23
CA ILE A 46 -1.67 -18.14 3.28
C ILE A 46 -2.32 -18.17 1.89
N MET A 47 -1.59 -17.83 0.83
CA MET A 47 -2.12 -17.88 -0.54
C MET A 47 -2.42 -19.31 -0.98
N GLU A 48 -1.58 -20.29 -0.63
CA GLU A 48 -1.83 -21.72 -0.87
C GLU A 48 -3.07 -22.22 -0.13
N GLN A 49 -3.24 -21.84 1.14
CA GLN A 49 -4.42 -22.23 1.90
C GLN A 49 -5.70 -21.57 1.34
N ARG A 50 -5.61 -20.30 0.93
CA ARG A 50 -6.74 -19.56 0.35
C ARG A 50 -7.09 -20.05 -1.07
N TYR A 51 -6.08 -20.43 -1.84
CA TYR A 51 -6.20 -20.85 -3.23
C TYR A 51 -5.41 -22.13 -3.49
N PRO A 52 -5.90 -23.32 -3.07
CA PRO A 52 -5.17 -24.59 -3.21
C PRO A 52 -4.53 -24.80 -4.59
N GLY A 53 -3.26 -25.20 -4.60
CA GLY A 53 -2.40 -25.28 -5.77
C GLY A 53 -1.77 -23.94 -6.18
N TYR A 54 -1.81 -22.91 -5.32
CA TYR A 54 -1.14 -21.63 -5.55
C TYR A 54 0.36 -21.82 -5.73
N ASN A 55 1.01 -22.54 -4.82
CA ASN A 55 2.43 -22.87 -4.88
C ASN A 55 2.75 -23.68 -6.14
N GLU A 56 1.89 -24.59 -6.58
CA GLU A 56 2.10 -25.31 -7.85
C GLU A 56 1.94 -24.39 -9.07
N ARG A 57 1.00 -23.43 -9.02
CA ARG A 57 0.84 -22.40 -10.06
C ARG A 57 2.00 -21.42 -10.07
N VAL A 58 2.55 -21.07 -8.90
CA VAL A 58 3.80 -20.33 -8.76
C VAL A 58 4.86 -21.07 -9.55
N LEU A 59 5.21 -22.31 -9.17
CA LEU A 59 6.23 -23.10 -9.87
C LEU A 59 5.92 -23.32 -11.37
N GLY A 60 4.65 -23.37 -11.76
CA GLY A 60 4.21 -23.61 -13.14
C GLY A 60 4.18 -22.38 -14.05
N THR A 61 4.10 -21.17 -13.50
CA THR A 61 4.09 -19.92 -14.27
C THR A 61 5.50 -19.56 -14.77
N PHE A 62 6.55 -20.04 -14.11
CA PHE A 62 7.94 -19.59 -14.34
C PHE A 62 8.85 -20.73 -14.78
N ASP A 63 8.72 -21.13 -16.05
CA ASP A 63 9.90 -21.61 -16.79
C ASP A 63 10.67 -20.36 -17.28
N ARG A 64 12.00 -20.40 -17.23
CA ARG A 64 12.95 -19.32 -17.64
C ARG A 64 12.74 -18.80 -19.09
N ASN A 65 11.78 -19.35 -19.81
CA ASN A 65 11.39 -18.97 -21.16
C ASN A 65 10.28 -17.90 -21.22
N ASN A 66 9.66 -17.55 -20.08
CA ASN A 66 8.49 -16.65 -20.01
C ASN A 66 8.84 -15.19 -19.63
N TYR A 67 9.97 -14.65 -20.10
CA TYR A 67 10.30 -13.25 -19.87
C TYR A 67 9.30 -12.29 -20.49
N VAL A 68 8.93 -11.25 -19.75
CA VAL A 68 8.07 -10.19 -20.28
C VAL A 68 8.91 -9.32 -21.24
N ASN A 69 8.58 -9.38 -22.52
CA ASN A 69 9.26 -8.63 -23.58
C ASN A 69 8.94 -7.12 -23.47
N MET A 70 9.66 -6.44 -22.59
CA MET A 70 9.57 -5.00 -22.40
C MET A 70 10.80 -4.29 -22.97
N SER A 71 10.57 -3.24 -23.76
CA SER A 71 11.67 -2.49 -24.35
C SER A 71 12.48 -1.76 -23.26
N LYS A 72 13.81 -1.85 -23.34
CA LYS A 72 14.74 -1.05 -22.53
C LYS A 72 14.49 0.44 -22.80
N GLY A 73 13.85 1.12 -21.86
CA GLY A 73 13.50 2.54 -21.97
C GLY A 73 12.07 2.81 -21.50
N ALA A 74 11.92 3.11 -20.21
CA ALA A 74 10.71 3.73 -19.71
C ALA A 74 10.42 5.01 -20.51
N LYS A 75 9.17 5.16 -21.01
CA LYS A 75 8.72 6.42 -21.60
C LYS A 75 9.03 7.58 -20.63
N SER A 76 9.46 8.72 -21.15
CA SER A 76 9.86 9.88 -20.32
C SER A 76 8.68 10.58 -19.64
N THR A 77 7.44 10.18 -19.92
CA THR A 77 6.23 10.78 -19.34
C THR A 77 6.20 10.50 -17.84
N LEU A 78 6.14 11.56 -17.04
CA LEU A 78 5.89 11.48 -15.61
C LEU A 78 4.42 11.13 -15.38
N HIS A 79 4.16 9.97 -14.80
CA HIS A 79 2.82 9.56 -14.38
C HIS A 79 2.56 10.06 -12.97
N GLN A 80 1.41 10.68 -12.74
CA GLN A 80 1.00 11.16 -11.43
C GLN A 80 -0.07 10.24 -10.89
N VAL A 81 0.12 9.76 -9.66
CA VAL A 81 -0.77 8.84 -8.98
C VAL A 81 -1.17 9.47 -7.66
N ASN A 82 -2.48 9.47 -7.38
CA ASN A 82 -3.00 9.98 -6.12
C ASN A 82 -3.07 8.86 -5.10
N VAL A 83 -2.61 9.13 -3.88
CA VAL A 83 -2.61 8.16 -2.77
C VAL A 83 -3.51 8.64 -1.64
N VAL A 84 -4.23 7.70 -1.02
CA VAL A 84 -5.04 7.94 0.18
C VAL A 84 -4.45 7.10 1.30
N PHE A 85 -4.07 7.75 2.40
CA PHE A 85 -3.57 7.06 3.59
C PHE A 85 -4.71 6.82 4.57
N HIS A 86 -4.84 5.60 5.06
CA HIS A 86 -5.78 5.20 6.11
C HIS A 86 -4.99 4.80 7.36
N VAL A 87 -4.81 5.72 8.31
CA VAL A 87 -4.17 5.44 9.59
C VAL A 87 -5.20 4.87 10.55
N VAL A 88 -5.15 3.56 10.77
CA VAL A 88 -6.05 2.82 11.65
C VAL A 88 -5.30 2.46 12.93
N TYR A 89 -5.68 3.03 14.06
CA TYR A 89 -4.86 3.03 15.28
C TYR A 89 -5.67 2.71 16.54
N GLN A 90 -5.07 1.96 17.46
CA GLN A 90 -5.57 1.70 18.81
C GLN A 90 -4.92 2.65 19.81
N ASP A 91 -3.59 2.74 19.77
CA ASP A 91 -2.79 3.53 20.71
C ASP A 91 -2.28 4.85 20.08
N PRO A 92 -1.98 5.89 20.88
CA PRO A 92 -1.49 7.17 20.36
C PRO A 92 -0.20 7.07 19.52
N GLU A 93 0.66 6.08 19.80
CA GLU A 93 1.91 5.85 19.08
C GLU A 93 1.69 5.32 17.65
N GLU A 94 0.59 4.58 17.45
CA GLU A 94 0.17 4.06 16.13
C GLU A 94 -0.44 5.16 15.26
N ASN A 95 -0.92 6.25 15.87
CA ASN A 95 -1.46 7.43 15.18
C ASN A 95 -0.34 8.34 14.65
N ILE A 96 0.51 7.80 13.77
CA ILE A 96 1.72 8.47 13.26
C ILE A 96 1.41 9.87 12.70
N PRO A 97 2.24 10.90 12.95
CA PRO A 97 1.94 12.27 12.54
C PRO A 97 2.02 12.44 11.02
N ASP A 98 1.32 13.43 10.46
CA ASP A 98 1.32 13.71 9.01
C ASP A 98 2.74 13.90 8.45
N SER A 99 3.68 14.43 9.25
CA SER A 99 5.08 14.58 8.85
C SER A 99 5.77 13.26 8.52
N VAL A 100 5.33 12.15 9.12
CA VAL A 100 5.83 10.80 8.81
C VAL A 100 5.25 10.32 7.49
N ILE A 101 3.96 10.53 7.27
CA ILE A 101 3.26 10.18 6.02
C ILE A 101 3.84 10.96 4.84
N TYR A 102 4.02 12.28 4.96
CA TYR A 102 4.65 13.08 3.92
C TYR A 102 6.10 12.66 3.67
N SER A 103 6.86 12.29 4.72
CA SER A 103 8.20 11.75 4.52
C SER A 103 8.21 10.42 3.74
N GLN A 104 7.18 9.57 3.93
CA GLN A 104 7.04 8.33 3.16
C GLN A 104 6.77 8.62 1.69
N VAL A 105 5.96 9.64 1.40
CA VAL A 105 5.66 10.06 0.03
C VAL A 105 6.89 10.68 -0.62
N ASP A 106 7.72 11.43 0.11
CA ASP A 106 9.02 11.89 -0.38
C ASP A 106 9.91 10.71 -0.78
N VAL A 107 10.00 9.68 0.07
CA VAL A 107 10.78 8.45 -0.17
C VAL A 107 10.28 7.71 -1.43
N LEU A 108 8.95 7.54 -1.58
CA LEU A 108 8.36 6.96 -2.80
C LEU A 108 8.72 7.81 -4.04
N ASN A 109 8.58 9.13 -3.95
CA ASN A 109 8.92 10.03 -5.04
C ASN A 109 10.40 10.03 -5.38
N GLU A 110 11.28 9.81 -4.40
CA GLU A 110 12.72 9.65 -4.59
C GLU A 110 13.02 8.34 -5.32
N ASP A 111 12.49 7.20 -4.88
CA ASP A 111 12.81 5.88 -5.46
C ASP A 111 12.23 5.68 -6.86
N TYR A 112 10.96 6.01 -7.05
CA TYR A 112 10.27 5.85 -8.33
C TYR A 112 10.71 6.86 -9.39
N GLN A 113 11.54 7.83 -9.00
CA GLN A 113 12.20 8.76 -9.91
C GLN A 113 13.73 8.66 -9.87
N ARG A 114 14.31 7.70 -9.14
CA ARG A 114 15.76 7.58 -8.98
C ARG A 114 16.43 8.90 -8.54
N LEU A 115 15.77 9.63 -7.65
CA LEU A 115 16.26 10.85 -6.99
C LEU A 115 16.78 10.57 -5.57
N ASN A 116 16.70 9.31 -5.13
CA ASN A 116 17.24 8.84 -3.86
C ASN A 116 18.76 9.05 -3.78
N ALA A 117 19.21 9.72 -2.72
CA ALA A 117 20.61 10.14 -2.56
C ALA A 117 21.59 8.95 -2.43
N ASP A 118 21.12 7.82 -1.90
CA ASP A 118 21.85 6.56 -1.77
C ASP A 118 22.04 5.81 -3.10
N SER A 119 21.45 6.26 -4.21
CA SER A 119 21.68 5.69 -5.54
C SER A 119 23.15 5.69 -5.98
N VAL A 120 23.98 6.55 -5.37
CA VAL A 120 25.44 6.58 -5.54
C VAL A 120 26.15 5.38 -4.95
N ASN A 121 25.50 4.63 -4.04
CA ASN A 121 26.05 3.44 -3.39
C ASN A 121 25.82 2.17 -4.21
N LEU A 122 25.10 2.25 -5.34
CA LEU A 122 24.85 1.11 -6.22
C LEU A 122 26.19 0.49 -6.69
N ARG A 123 26.35 -0.82 -6.53
CA ARG A 123 27.49 -1.55 -7.10
C ARG A 123 27.61 -1.26 -8.60
N SER A 124 28.81 -0.88 -9.04
CA SER A 124 29.05 -0.40 -10.41
C SER A 124 28.66 -1.41 -11.50
N ILE A 125 28.66 -2.71 -11.17
CA ILE A 125 28.26 -3.78 -12.08
C ILE A 125 26.78 -3.68 -12.50
N PHE A 126 25.91 -3.09 -11.67
CA PHE A 126 24.48 -2.92 -11.93
C PHE A 126 24.10 -1.52 -12.42
N THR A 127 25.05 -0.58 -12.49
CA THR A 127 24.79 0.75 -13.06
C THR A 127 24.16 0.71 -14.46
N PRO A 128 24.55 -0.21 -15.38
CA PRO A 128 23.95 -0.27 -16.72
C PRO A 128 22.47 -0.66 -16.78
N ILE A 129 21.95 -1.33 -15.74
CA ILE A 129 20.55 -1.80 -15.67
C ILE A 129 19.69 -0.93 -14.76
N ALA A 130 20.25 0.08 -14.10
CA ALA A 130 19.51 0.98 -13.23
C ALA A 130 18.41 1.74 -13.99
N GLY A 131 17.21 1.73 -13.44
CA GLY A 131 15.98 2.24 -14.05
C GLY A 131 15.34 3.37 -13.26
N LYS A 132 14.42 4.06 -13.94
CA LYS A 132 13.63 5.17 -13.42
C LYS A 132 12.16 4.95 -13.83
N PRO A 133 11.28 4.52 -12.91
CA PRO A 133 9.86 4.32 -13.22
C PRO A 133 9.13 5.57 -13.73
N ASN A 134 9.59 6.78 -13.34
CA ASN A 134 8.94 8.06 -13.66
C ASN A 134 7.47 8.08 -13.19
N ILE A 135 7.27 7.70 -11.93
CA ILE A 135 5.98 7.77 -11.23
C ILE A 135 6.12 8.76 -10.08
N HIS A 136 5.15 9.66 -9.94
CA HIS A 136 5.06 10.66 -8.89
C HIS A 136 3.78 10.44 -8.07
N PHE A 137 3.90 10.45 -6.76
CA PHE A 137 2.82 10.22 -5.82
C PHE A 137 2.41 11.52 -5.15
N ASN A 138 1.11 11.81 -5.18
CA ASN A 138 0.50 12.94 -4.51
C ASN A 138 -0.44 12.45 -3.40
N VAL A 139 -0.34 13.02 -2.20
CA VAL A 139 -1.32 12.74 -1.14
C VAL A 139 -2.64 13.42 -1.50
N ALA A 140 -3.69 12.63 -1.72
CA ALA A 140 -5.04 13.12 -1.91
C ALA A 140 -5.76 13.32 -0.57
N GLN A 141 -5.58 12.39 0.37
CA GLN A 141 -6.23 12.44 1.67
C GLN A 141 -5.47 11.62 2.72
N ILE A 142 -5.59 12.04 3.99
CA ILE A 142 -5.17 11.26 5.16
C ILE A 142 -6.41 11.04 6.03
N ILE A 143 -6.85 9.80 6.13
CA ILE A 143 -7.98 9.36 6.94
C ILE A 143 -7.43 8.74 8.22
N ARG A 144 -7.99 9.11 9.37
CA ARG A 144 -7.57 8.60 10.69
C ARG A 144 -8.76 7.92 11.36
N VAL A 145 -8.61 6.64 11.69
CA VAL A 145 -9.67 5.80 12.28
C VAL A 145 -9.19 5.21 13.60
N PRO A 146 -9.66 5.71 14.75
CA PRO A 146 -9.42 5.03 16.02
C PRO A 146 -10.21 3.71 16.06
N THR A 147 -9.58 2.64 16.54
CA THR A 147 -10.19 1.31 16.59
C THR A 147 -9.88 0.57 17.90
N THR A 148 -10.60 -0.52 18.14
CA THR A 148 -10.28 -1.52 19.17
C THR A 148 -10.03 -2.90 18.55
N SER A 149 -10.06 -2.98 17.22
CA SER A 149 -9.80 -4.22 16.48
C SER A 149 -8.31 -4.47 16.36
N THR A 150 -7.92 -5.74 16.31
CA THR A 150 -6.57 -6.17 15.98
C THR A 150 -6.49 -6.65 14.54
N PHE A 151 -5.32 -6.48 13.93
CA PHE A 151 -5.04 -6.83 12.54
C PHE A 151 -3.93 -7.87 12.53
N SER A 152 -4.31 -9.12 12.77
CA SER A 152 -3.37 -10.24 12.85
C SER A 152 -3.37 -11.06 11.57
N VAL A 153 -2.19 -11.36 11.08
CA VAL A 153 -1.99 -12.41 10.09
C VAL A 153 -2.45 -13.74 10.68
N SER A 154 -3.13 -14.54 9.87
CA SER A 154 -3.61 -15.88 10.23
C SER A 154 -3.30 -16.85 9.10
N LEU A 155 -3.25 -18.15 9.40
CA LEU A 155 -3.12 -19.19 8.37
C LEU A 155 -4.22 -19.08 7.29
N THR A 156 -5.39 -18.56 7.67
CA THR A 156 -6.54 -18.41 6.76
C THR A 156 -6.54 -17.13 5.93
N GLY A 157 -5.63 -16.19 6.15
CA GLY A 157 -5.66 -14.91 5.42
C GLY A 157 -4.75 -13.82 5.96
N LEU A 158 -4.44 -12.87 5.07
CA LEU A 158 -3.90 -11.56 5.40
C LEU A 158 -4.95 -10.74 6.17
N PRO A 159 -4.55 -9.77 6.99
CA PRO A 159 -5.47 -8.98 7.83
C PRO A 159 -6.24 -7.92 7.02
N ASP A 160 -6.95 -8.35 5.98
CA ASP A 160 -7.78 -7.49 5.12
C ASP A 160 -8.95 -6.84 5.88
N ASN A 161 -9.23 -7.28 7.11
CA ASN A 161 -10.17 -6.60 8.00
C ASN A 161 -9.75 -5.15 8.34
N VAL A 162 -8.50 -4.75 8.13
CA VAL A 162 -8.11 -3.33 8.19
C VAL A 162 -8.75 -2.48 7.09
N LYS A 163 -9.18 -3.10 5.98
CA LYS A 163 -9.74 -2.44 4.80
C LYS A 163 -11.25 -2.29 4.85
N GLU A 164 -11.88 -2.64 5.96
CA GLU A 164 -13.34 -2.65 6.11
C GLU A 164 -13.77 -1.94 7.39
N THR A 165 -14.59 -0.90 7.28
CA THR A 165 -15.14 -0.18 8.43
C THR A 165 -15.93 -1.11 9.36
N ALA A 166 -16.63 -2.10 8.79
CA ALA A 166 -17.46 -3.05 9.53
C ALA A 166 -16.68 -3.93 10.51
N SER A 167 -15.38 -4.14 10.28
CA SER A 167 -14.49 -4.92 11.14
C SER A 167 -13.52 -4.03 11.94
N GLY A 168 -13.78 -2.72 11.98
CA GLY A 168 -13.00 -1.73 12.73
C GLY A 168 -11.79 -1.18 11.96
N GLY A 169 -11.72 -1.44 10.65
CA GLY A 169 -10.78 -0.85 9.72
C GLY A 169 -11.30 0.45 9.08
N SER A 170 -10.86 0.72 7.86
CA SER A 170 -11.32 1.83 7.02
C SER A 170 -11.60 1.34 5.61
N ASP A 171 -12.81 1.57 5.11
CA ASP A 171 -13.15 1.26 3.72
C ASP A 171 -12.24 2.04 2.75
N ALA A 172 -11.91 1.41 1.62
CA ALA A 172 -11.13 2.01 0.55
C ALA A 172 -11.84 3.24 -0.06
N TRP A 173 -11.06 4.24 -0.45
CA TRP A 173 -11.49 5.15 -1.52
C TRP A 173 -11.49 4.43 -2.87
N ASP A 174 -12.10 5.06 -3.87
CA ASP A 174 -12.22 4.54 -5.23
C ASP A 174 -10.89 3.96 -5.76
N THR A 175 -10.79 2.63 -5.77
CA THR A 175 -9.57 1.87 -6.05
C THR A 175 -9.15 1.97 -7.52
N GLU A 176 -10.05 2.43 -8.40
CA GLU A 176 -9.74 2.72 -9.80
C GLU A 176 -8.92 4.01 -9.96
N HIS A 177 -9.10 5.00 -9.07
CA HIS A 177 -8.50 6.34 -9.22
C HIS A 177 -7.53 6.73 -8.10
N TYR A 178 -7.48 5.95 -7.01
CA TYR A 178 -6.59 6.20 -5.87
C TYR A 178 -5.87 4.91 -5.45
N VAL A 179 -4.60 5.05 -5.12
CA VAL A 179 -3.88 3.99 -4.40
C VAL A 179 -4.19 4.15 -2.92
N ASN A 180 -4.91 3.18 -2.37
CA ASN A 180 -5.21 3.13 -0.94
C ASN A 180 -4.04 2.48 -0.19
N ILE A 181 -3.52 3.19 0.80
CA ILE A 181 -2.43 2.73 1.67
C ILE A 181 -2.95 2.72 3.10
N TRP A 182 -3.18 1.54 3.65
CA TRP A 182 -3.54 1.36 5.05
C TRP A 182 -2.30 1.27 5.92
N VAL A 183 -2.34 1.95 7.05
CA VAL A 183 -1.30 1.95 8.06
C VAL A 183 -1.94 1.52 9.37
N CYS A 184 -1.48 0.40 9.92
CA CYS A 184 -1.98 -0.14 11.18
C CYS A 184 -0.88 -0.87 11.94
N LYS A 185 -1.17 -1.36 13.14
CA LYS A 185 -0.32 -2.33 13.81
C LYS A 185 -0.58 -3.71 13.23
N LEU A 186 0.40 -4.26 12.52
CA LEU A 186 0.35 -5.63 12.01
C LEU A 186 0.85 -6.58 13.09
N GLU A 187 0.01 -7.56 13.43
CA GLU A 187 0.34 -8.60 14.39
C GLU A 187 0.51 -9.94 13.67
N SER A 188 1.43 -10.77 14.13
CA SER A 188 1.56 -12.13 13.61
C SER A 188 2.17 -13.04 14.68
N PHE A 189 1.58 -14.22 14.83
CA PHE A 189 2.12 -15.28 15.68
C PHE A 189 3.24 -16.07 15.01
N PHE A 190 3.46 -15.83 13.71
CA PHE A 190 4.48 -16.48 12.91
C PHE A 190 5.77 -15.64 12.85
N GLY A 191 5.73 -14.39 13.37
CA GLY A 191 6.81 -13.41 13.62
C GLY A 191 6.44 -11.97 13.19
N ILE A 192 7.34 -11.20 12.57
CA ILE A 192 7.17 -9.79 12.16
C ILE A 192 6.85 -9.65 10.66
N LEU A 193 5.69 -9.07 10.31
CA LEU A 193 5.30 -8.64 8.95
C LEU A 193 5.40 -7.12 8.81
N PHE A 194 6.11 -6.63 7.78
CA PHE A 194 6.34 -5.20 7.56
C PHE A 194 5.22 -4.52 6.75
N GLY A 195 4.61 -5.27 5.83
CA GLY A 195 3.57 -4.82 4.93
C GLY A 195 3.13 -5.93 3.98
N TYR A 196 2.09 -5.67 3.20
CA TYR A 196 1.68 -6.52 2.09
C TYR A 196 0.90 -5.72 1.04
N ALA A 197 0.87 -6.23 -0.20
CA ALA A 197 0.05 -5.70 -1.28
C ALA A 197 -0.46 -6.82 -2.20
N TYR A 198 -1.42 -6.45 -3.06
CA TYR A 198 -1.92 -7.35 -4.10
C TYR A 198 -1.48 -6.85 -5.49
N PRO A 199 -0.89 -7.72 -6.33
CA PRO A 199 -0.65 -7.42 -7.73
C PRO A 199 -1.99 -7.37 -8.51
N PRO A 200 -2.02 -6.72 -9.68
CA PRO A 200 -3.15 -6.83 -10.60
C PRO A 200 -3.41 -8.28 -11.05
N ASP A 201 -4.67 -8.58 -11.36
CA ASP A 201 -5.05 -9.89 -11.88
C ASP A 201 -4.54 -10.13 -13.31
N GLY A 202 -4.28 -11.40 -13.65
CA GLY A 202 -3.92 -11.82 -15.00
C GLY A 202 -2.52 -11.42 -15.49
N LEU A 203 -1.67 -10.86 -14.63
CA LEU A 203 -0.28 -10.57 -15.00
C LEU A 203 0.50 -11.85 -15.29
N SER A 204 1.27 -11.84 -16.39
CA SER A 204 2.01 -13.03 -16.83
C SER A 204 3.14 -13.45 -15.89
N ASN A 205 3.63 -12.52 -15.06
CA ASN A 205 4.64 -12.77 -14.05
C ASN A 205 4.05 -13.06 -12.66
N TRP A 206 2.75 -13.34 -12.57
CA TRP A 206 2.10 -13.80 -11.33
C TRP A 206 1.23 -15.03 -11.61
N PRO A 207 1.14 -15.98 -10.67
CA PRO A 207 0.20 -17.09 -10.78
C PRO A 207 -1.24 -16.59 -10.65
N ALA A 208 -2.16 -17.28 -11.32
CA ALA A 208 -3.58 -16.99 -11.23
C ALA A 208 -4.07 -17.06 -9.79
N GLY A 209 -4.88 -16.06 -9.39
CA GLY A 209 -5.41 -15.92 -8.04
C GLY A 209 -4.52 -15.14 -7.06
N SER A 210 -3.45 -14.49 -7.55
CA SER A 210 -2.60 -13.62 -6.71
C SER A 210 -3.21 -12.25 -6.40
N ALA A 211 -4.21 -11.83 -7.18
CA ALA A 211 -4.85 -10.53 -7.01
C ALA A 211 -5.72 -10.45 -5.76
N ALA A 212 -6.13 -9.23 -5.42
CA ALA A 212 -7.04 -9.01 -4.31
C ALA A 212 -8.36 -9.79 -4.52
N PRO A 213 -8.98 -10.29 -3.44
CA PRO A 213 -10.22 -11.09 -3.53
C PRO A 213 -11.42 -10.30 -4.08
N SER A 214 -11.41 -8.98 -3.89
CA SER A 214 -12.38 -8.05 -4.47
C SER A 214 -11.74 -6.68 -4.70
N PRO A 215 -12.30 -5.83 -5.57
CA PRO A 215 -11.75 -4.51 -5.88
C PRO A 215 -11.59 -3.61 -4.66
N GLU A 216 -12.43 -3.75 -3.64
CA GLU A 216 -12.41 -2.93 -2.41
C GLU A 216 -11.22 -3.28 -1.50
N LEU A 217 -10.60 -4.43 -1.71
CA LEU A 217 -9.43 -4.89 -0.96
C LEU A 217 -8.10 -4.60 -1.68
N GLU A 218 -8.15 -3.96 -2.86
CA GLU A 218 -6.95 -3.56 -3.59
C GLU A 218 -6.21 -2.40 -2.92
N GLY A 219 -4.88 -2.54 -2.82
CA GLY A 219 -3.97 -1.52 -2.33
C GLY A 219 -2.85 -2.11 -1.50
N VAL A 220 -2.29 -1.28 -0.62
CA VAL A 220 -1.10 -1.57 0.17
C VAL A 220 -1.42 -1.46 1.65
N VAL A 221 -0.92 -2.38 2.47
CA VAL A 221 -0.98 -2.29 3.93
C VAL A 221 0.42 -2.27 4.49
N LEU A 222 0.68 -1.39 5.45
CA LEU A 222 1.98 -1.22 6.10
C LEU A 222 1.82 -1.28 7.62
N ASP A 223 2.79 -1.89 8.30
CA ASP A 223 2.94 -1.69 9.73
C ASP A 223 3.31 -0.23 10.00
N TYR A 224 2.67 0.41 10.99
CA TYR A 224 2.90 1.81 11.30
C TYR A 224 4.36 2.16 11.64
N ARG A 225 5.17 1.18 12.08
CA ARG A 225 6.61 1.36 12.39
C ARG A 225 7.49 1.34 11.14
N SER A 226 7.02 0.79 10.01
CA SER A 226 7.78 0.75 8.75
C SER A 226 7.56 1.98 7.86
N VAL A 227 6.63 2.87 8.24
CA VAL A 227 6.26 4.05 7.44
C VAL A 227 7.19 5.21 7.71
N GLY A 228 7.79 5.76 6.65
CA GLY A 228 8.48 7.05 6.64
C GLY A 228 9.87 7.04 7.27
N ARG A 229 10.80 7.77 6.66
CA ARG A 229 12.21 7.83 7.11
C ARG A 229 12.45 8.61 8.41
N ASN A 230 11.46 9.36 8.88
CA ASN A 230 11.54 10.17 10.10
C ASN A 230 10.59 9.67 11.20
N ASN A 231 10.13 8.42 11.10
CA ASN A 231 9.24 7.83 12.09
C ASN A 231 9.91 7.79 13.47
N PRO A 232 9.31 8.40 14.50
CA PRO A 232 9.89 8.38 15.84
C PRO A 232 9.71 7.04 16.55
N VAL A 233 8.84 6.16 16.03
CA VAL A 233 8.57 4.86 16.65
C VAL A 233 9.56 3.83 16.10
N PRO A 234 10.42 3.24 16.94
CA PRO A 234 11.35 2.21 16.49
C PRO A 234 10.62 0.90 16.13
N PHE A 235 11.13 0.19 15.14
CA PHE A 235 10.67 -1.15 14.81
C PHE A 235 11.58 -2.19 15.48
N ASP A 236 11.15 -2.72 16.63
CA ASP A 236 11.88 -3.76 17.38
C ASP A 236 11.98 -5.06 16.57
N ASP A 237 13.16 -5.71 16.62
CA ASP A 237 13.46 -6.95 15.89
C ASP A 237 13.09 -8.24 16.65
N GLY A 238 12.48 -8.11 17.83
CA GLY A 238 12.14 -9.22 18.73
C GLY A 238 13.32 -9.78 19.52
N SER A 239 14.54 -9.29 19.28
CA SER A 239 15.80 -9.77 19.84
C SER A 239 16.57 -8.71 20.63
N GLY A 240 15.93 -7.57 20.91
CA GLY A 240 16.51 -6.45 21.66
C GLY A 240 17.27 -5.44 20.78
N GLY A 241 17.17 -5.57 19.46
CA GLY A 241 17.61 -4.59 18.47
C GLY A 241 16.43 -3.91 17.80
N THR A 242 16.73 -3.13 16.76
CA THR A 242 15.72 -2.42 15.96
C THR A 242 16.09 -2.49 14.49
N PHE A 243 15.11 -2.71 13.61
CA PHE A 243 15.31 -2.58 12.18
C PHE A 243 15.65 -1.14 11.79
N TYR A 244 16.50 -1.00 10.78
CA TYR A 244 16.74 0.28 10.14
C TYR A 244 15.62 0.56 9.13
N ILE A 245 14.81 1.60 9.40
CA ILE A 245 13.68 2.02 8.56
C ILE A 245 14.00 3.37 7.92
N ASN A 246 13.98 3.43 6.59
CA ASN A 246 14.02 4.65 5.79
C ASN A 246 12.85 4.72 4.78
N GLY A 247 11.84 3.86 4.94
CA GLY A 247 10.57 3.88 4.19
C GLY A 247 10.57 3.00 2.94
N ARG A 248 11.52 2.07 2.80
CA ARG A 248 11.63 1.21 1.60
C ARG A 248 10.63 0.06 1.62
N THR A 249 10.05 -0.27 2.79
CA THR A 249 8.90 -1.18 2.89
C THR A 249 7.76 -0.69 2.00
N ALA A 250 7.36 0.59 2.09
CA ALA A 250 6.31 1.10 1.19
C ALA A 250 6.75 1.09 -0.28
N THR A 251 8.01 1.38 -0.57
CA THR A 251 8.55 1.30 -1.93
C THR A 251 8.39 -0.11 -2.51
N HIS A 252 8.68 -1.13 -1.71
CA HIS A 252 8.53 -2.55 -2.02
C HIS A 252 7.06 -2.94 -2.26
N GLU A 253 6.17 -2.63 -1.31
CA GLU A 253 4.75 -3.00 -1.41
C GLU A 253 4.03 -2.29 -2.56
N VAL A 254 4.36 -1.01 -2.81
CA VAL A 254 3.85 -0.30 -3.99
C VAL A 254 4.39 -0.92 -5.28
N GLY A 255 5.58 -1.55 -5.23
CA GLY A 255 6.14 -2.33 -6.34
C GLY A 255 5.25 -3.53 -6.66
N HIS A 256 4.88 -4.31 -5.64
CA HIS A 256 3.90 -5.39 -5.77
C HIS A 256 2.56 -4.90 -6.31
N TYR A 257 2.06 -3.77 -5.81
CA TYR A 257 0.83 -3.15 -6.33
C TYR A 257 0.93 -2.79 -7.83
N PHE A 258 2.13 -2.46 -8.33
CA PHE A 258 2.42 -2.28 -9.75
C PHE A 258 2.96 -3.54 -10.45
N GLY A 259 2.71 -4.71 -9.87
CA GLY A 259 2.93 -6.01 -10.48
C GLY A 259 4.35 -6.55 -10.36
N MET A 260 5.24 -5.89 -9.60
CA MET A 260 6.57 -6.44 -9.33
C MET A 260 6.47 -7.66 -8.45
N ARG A 261 7.30 -8.66 -8.72
CA ARG A 261 7.47 -9.85 -7.90
C ARG A 261 8.79 -9.77 -7.15
N HIS A 262 8.96 -10.58 -6.12
CA HIS A 262 10.26 -10.76 -5.49
C HIS A 262 11.30 -11.25 -6.49
N ILE A 263 12.51 -10.71 -6.44
CA ILE A 263 13.56 -11.00 -7.44
C ILE A 263 14.05 -12.45 -7.44
N TRP A 264 13.77 -13.22 -6.38
CA TRP A 264 14.07 -14.65 -6.30
C TRP A 264 12.92 -15.55 -6.79
N GLY A 265 11.89 -14.96 -7.40
CA GLY A 265 10.78 -15.69 -8.01
C GLY A 265 9.91 -16.49 -7.02
N ASP A 266 9.94 -16.15 -5.74
CA ASP A 266 9.21 -16.85 -4.67
C ASP A 266 9.49 -18.37 -4.59
N GLY A 267 10.66 -18.79 -5.10
CA GLY A 267 11.09 -20.19 -5.10
C GLY A 267 11.49 -20.70 -3.71
N GLY A 268 11.60 -22.02 -3.57
CA GLY A 268 12.01 -22.69 -2.33
C GLY A 268 10.87 -23.33 -1.52
N GLY A 269 9.62 -23.00 -1.85
CA GLY A 269 8.42 -23.63 -1.28
C GLY A 269 8.32 -23.54 0.25
N ILE A 270 7.48 -24.40 0.83
CA ILE A 270 7.11 -24.40 2.26
C ILE A 270 8.28 -24.66 3.22
N PHE A 271 9.45 -25.11 2.75
CA PHE A 271 10.59 -25.37 3.63
C PHE A 271 11.65 -24.25 3.58
N GLY A 272 11.44 -23.25 2.72
CA GLY A 272 12.51 -22.34 2.31
C GLY A 272 13.64 -23.06 1.57
N GLY A 273 14.49 -22.30 0.90
CA GLY A 273 15.68 -22.81 0.25
C GLY A 273 15.93 -22.16 -1.10
N ASP A 274 17.19 -22.20 -1.52
CA ASP A 274 17.63 -21.59 -2.77
C ASP A 274 17.04 -22.35 -3.96
N SER A 275 16.25 -21.67 -4.79
CA SER A 275 15.67 -22.25 -6.02
C SER A 275 16.00 -21.41 -7.23
N CYS A 276 17.02 -21.82 -7.99
CA CYS A 276 17.43 -21.18 -9.24
C CYS A 276 16.56 -21.56 -10.45
N GLY A 277 15.48 -22.29 -10.22
CA GLY A 277 14.51 -22.68 -11.25
C GLY A 277 13.37 -21.67 -11.42
N GLU A 278 13.13 -20.84 -10.40
CA GLU A 278 12.08 -19.82 -10.40
C GLU A 278 12.67 -18.45 -10.77
N ASP A 279 11.83 -17.55 -11.27
CA ASP A 279 12.25 -16.24 -11.79
C ASP A 279 11.14 -15.21 -11.51
N ASP A 280 11.50 -13.92 -11.45
CA ASP A 280 10.56 -12.82 -11.25
C ASP A 280 9.86 -12.36 -12.54
N GLY A 281 10.27 -12.94 -13.68
CA GLY A 281 9.79 -12.67 -15.03
C GLY A 281 10.47 -11.47 -15.71
N ILE A 282 11.50 -10.88 -15.09
CA ILE A 282 12.13 -9.63 -15.54
C ILE A 282 13.58 -9.90 -16.00
N ALA A 283 13.82 -9.86 -17.31
CA ALA A 283 15.11 -10.33 -17.85
C ALA A 283 16.37 -9.54 -17.47
N ASP A 284 16.27 -8.37 -16.83
CA ASP A 284 17.42 -7.58 -16.38
C ASP A 284 17.65 -7.60 -14.85
N THR A 285 16.87 -8.38 -14.10
CA THR A 285 17.23 -8.80 -12.74
C THR A 285 18.09 -10.07 -12.85
N PRO A 286 19.25 -10.14 -12.18
CA PRO A 286 20.02 -11.38 -12.08
C PRO A 286 19.20 -12.52 -11.48
N ASN A 287 19.47 -13.75 -11.92
CA ASN A 287 18.86 -14.94 -11.34
C ASN A 287 19.28 -15.06 -9.87
N GLN A 288 18.30 -15.19 -8.98
CA GLN A 288 18.51 -15.24 -7.55
C GLN A 288 17.66 -16.37 -6.96
N GLY A 289 18.26 -17.20 -6.11
CA GLY A 289 17.61 -18.40 -5.59
C GLY A 289 16.89 -18.15 -4.27
N ALA A 290 17.32 -17.15 -3.52
CA ALA A 290 16.76 -16.81 -2.22
C ALA A 290 16.89 -15.32 -1.90
N GLN A 291 16.09 -14.87 -0.96
CA GLN A 291 16.11 -13.50 -0.46
C GLN A 291 17.27 -13.21 0.51
N SER A 292 17.65 -11.94 0.61
CA SER A 292 18.80 -11.45 1.37
C SER A 292 18.62 -11.37 2.89
N ASN A 293 17.52 -11.84 3.47
CA ASN A 293 17.34 -12.07 4.92
C ASN A 293 17.64 -10.87 5.84
N ASN A 294 17.28 -9.67 5.41
CA ASN A 294 17.67 -8.41 6.07
C ASN A 294 19.19 -8.34 6.29
N ASN A 295 19.96 -8.64 5.25
CA ASN A 295 21.40 -8.42 5.21
C ASN A 295 21.79 -7.54 4.01
N CYS A 296 23.01 -7.01 4.05
CA CYS A 296 23.61 -6.22 2.96
C CYS A 296 24.93 -6.83 2.48
N ASP A 297 25.06 -8.16 2.43
CA ASP A 297 26.30 -8.83 1.98
C ASP A 297 26.44 -8.77 0.45
N PRO A 298 27.37 -7.97 -0.11
CA PRO A 298 27.51 -7.82 -1.55
C PRO A 298 28.16 -9.04 -2.22
N SER A 299 28.55 -10.07 -1.46
CA SER A 299 29.15 -11.30 -1.97
C SER A 299 28.14 -12.42 -2.26
N LEU A 300 26.86 -12.19 -1.96
CA LEU A 300 25.80 -13.15 -2.27
C LEU A 300 25.68 -13.40 -3.77
N ASN A 301 25.56 -14.68 -4.10
CA ASN A 301 25.34 -15.23 -5.44
C ASN A 301 24.68 -16.60 -5.26
N THR A 302 23.40 -16.60 -4.93
CA THR A 302 22.64 -17.81 -4.58
C THR A 302 22.42 -18.72 -5.79
N CYS A 303 22.44 -18.15 -7.00
CA CYS A 303 22.40 -18.87 -8.25
C CYS A 303 23.67 -18.71 -9.07
N ILE A 304 23.98 -19.73 -9.88
CA ILE A 304 25.11 -19.69 -10.81
C ILE A 304 24.57 -19.91 -12.22
N ASP A 305 24.65 -18.89 -13.04
CA ASP A 305 24.20 -18.96 -14.43
C ASP A 305 25.26 -19.64 -15.31
N SER A 306 24.91 -20.82 -15.80
CA SER A 306 25.78 -21.60 -16.71
C SER A 306 25.80 -21.09 -18.16
N VAL A 307 24.93 -20.12 -18.49
CA VAL A 307 24.79 -19.52 -19.82
C VAL A 307 24.76 -18.00 -19.69
N GLY A 308 25.73 -17.31 -20.29
CA GLY A 308 25.85 -15.85 -20.20
C GLY A 308 26.95 -15.42 -19.21
N THR A 309 26.79 -14.22 -18.65
CA THR A 309 27.66 -13.71 -17.57
C THR A 309 26.93 -13.93 -16.26
N ASP A 310 27.51 -14.72 -15.38
CA ASP A 310 27.07 -14.91 -14.00
C ASP A 310 27.16 -13.57 -13.25
N MET A 311 26.07 -13.16 -12.62
CA MET A 311 25.93 -11.88 -11.93
C MET A 311 25.53 -12.15 -10.48
N PRO A 312 26.12 -11.46 -9.49
CA PRO A 312 25.75 -11.67 -8.09
C PRO A 312 24.29 -11.27 -7.84
N ASP A 313 23.75 -11.74 -6.71
CA ASP A 313 22.42 -11.39 -6.23
C ASP A 313 22.25 -9.86 -6.14
N LEU A 314 21.11 -9.35 -6.56
CA LEU A 314 20.85 -7.90 -6.67
C LEU A 314 20.26 -7.35 -5.36
N ILE A 315 21.04 -7.41 -4.29
CA ILE A 315 20.63 -7.00 -2.93
C ILE A 315 20.16 -5.53 -2.85
N GLU A 316 20.57 -4.68 -3.79
CA GLU A 316 20.14 -3.27 -3.86
C GLU A 316 18.76 -3.07 -4.48
N ASN A 317 18.15 -4.13 -5.03
CA ASN A 317 16.82 -4.05 -5.62
C ASN A 317 15.76 -3.78 -4.55
N HIS A 318 14.80 -2.92 -4.85
CA HIS A 318 13.68 -2.68 -3.94
C HIS A 318 12.82 -3.94 -3.69
N MET A 319 12.83 -4.93 -4.59
CA MET A 319 12.09 -6.19 -4.46
C MET A 319 12.87 -7.32 -3.79
N ASP A 320 14.07 -7.08 -3.26
CA ASP A 320 14.73 -8.01 -2.34
C ASP A 320 14.26 -7.75 -0.89
N TYR A 321 14.43 -8.74 -0.01
CA TYR A 321 14.35 -8.59 1.44
C TYR A 321 15.74 -8.35 2.07
N SER A 322 16.60 -7.57 1.42
CA SER A 322 17.78 -7.00 2.06
C SER A 322 17.40 -5.95 3.12
N GLU A 323 18.35 -5.44 3.91
CA GLU A 323 18.05 -4.31 4.79
C GLU A 323 17.73 -3.03 3.97
N GLU A 324 16.88 -2.15 4.50
CA GLU A 324 16.54 -0.91 3.79
C GLU A 324 17.74 0.02 3.56
N ALA A 325 18.85 -0.18 4.28
CA ALA A 325 20.10 0.58 4.13
C ALA A 325 20.84 0.30 2.81
N CYS A 326 20.65 -0.88 2.20
CA CYS A 326 21.27 -1.22 0.91
C CYS A 326 20.31 -1.18 -0.28
N LYS A 327 18.98 -1.15 -0.07
CA LYS A 327 18.00 -0.98 -1.15
C LYS A 327 18.06 0.42 -1.74
N ASN A 328 18.36 0.54 -3.03
CA ASN A 328 18.51 1.83 -3.70
C ASN A 328 18.20 1.83 -5.21
N MET A 329 17.62 0.76 -5.77
CA MET A 329 17.32 0.73 -7.20
C MET A 329 16.10 -0.09 -7.64
N TRP A 330 15.49 0.39 -8.73
CA TRP A 330 14.69 -0.37 -9.68
C TRP A 330 15.52 -0.66 -10.93
N THR A 331 15.31 -1.78 -11.62
CA THR A 331 15.91 -2.01 -12.94
C THR A 331 15.14 -1.28 -14.05
N GLN A 332 15.72 -1.21 -15.26
CA GLN A 332 15.07 -0.61 -16.42
C GLN A 332 13.83 -1.40 -16.86
N MET A 333 13.87 -2.73 -16.83
CA MET A 333 12.71 -3.55 -17.20
C MET A 333 11.65 -3.60 -16.10
N GLN A 334 12.02 -3.60 -14.81
CA GLN A 334 11.07 -3.38 -13.71
C GLN A 334 10.35 -2.02 -13.88
N SER A 335 11.12 -0.97 -14.19
CA SER A 335 10.58 0.37 -14.46
C SER A 335 9.61 0.38 -15.65
N ALA A 336 9.96 -0.32 -16.73
CA ALA A 336 9.07 -0.43 -17.89
C ALA A 336 7.79 -1.20 -17.53
N PHE A 337 7.89 -2.28 -16.76
CA PHE A 337 6.77 -3.13 -16.36
C PHE A 337 5.77 -2.41 -15.48
N MET A 338 6.22 -1.75 -14.41
CA MET A 338 5.31 -0.96 -13.57
C MET A 338 4.56 0.11 -14.37
N ARG A 339 5.21 0.71 -15.37
CA ARG A 339 4.55 1.67 -16.26
C ARG A 339 3.54 1.02 -17.19
N ASN A 340 3.81 -0.18 -17.69
CA ASN A 340 2.86 -0.92 -18.50
C ASN A 340 1.63 -1.30 -17.68
N VAL A 341 1.82 -1.73 -16.43
CA VAL A 341 0.74 -1.96 -15.48
C VAL A 341 -0.11 -0.70 -15.28
N LEU A 342 0.54 0.45 -15.04
CA LEU A 342 -0.17 1.73 -14.95
C LEU A 342 -0.91 2.14 -16.23
N GLU A 343 -0.38 1.82 -17.41
CA GLU A 343 -0.98 2.19 -18.69
C GLU A 343 -2.06 1.20 -19.17
N ASN A 344 -2.25 0.06 -18.50
CA ASN A 344 -3.24 -0.95 -18.88
C ASN A 344 -4.11 -1.37 -17.69
N GLU A 345 -3.62 -2.26 -16.83
CA GLU A 345 -4.36 -2.86 -15.72
C GLU A 345 -4.81 -1.82 -14.68
N ARG A 346 -4.04 -0.73 -14.50
CA ARG A 346 -4.34 0.36 -13.57
C ARG A 346 -4.49 1.73 -14.24
N GLN A 347 -5.01 1.76 -15.48
CA GLN A 347 -5.15 2.98 -16.26
C GLN A 347 -6.02 4.06 -15.61
N GLY A 348 -6.97 3.68 -14.74
CA GLY A 348 -7.78 4.64 -13.98
C GLY A 348 -6.95 5.58 -13.11
N LEU A 349 -5.82 5.10 -12.56
CA LEU A 349 -4.91 5.92 -11.74
C LEU A 349 -4.29 7.07 -12.52
N LEU A 350 -4.19 6.96 -13.85
CA LEU A 350 -3.67 8.01 -14.73
C LEU A 350 -4.74 9.06 -15.08
N ASN A 351 -6.01 8.70 -14.94
CA ASN A 351 -7.14 9.60 -15.09
C ASN A 351 -7.50 10.13 -13.72
N ALA A 352 -6.63 10.98 -13.14
CA ALA A 352 -6.98 11.63 -11.88
C ALA A 352 -8.36 12.27 -12.04
N ALA A 353 -9.38 11.68 -11.38
CA ALA A 353 -10.64 12.34 -11.19
C ALA A 353 -10.25 13.72 -10.67
N ALA A 354 -10.60 14.77 -11.42
CA ALA A 354 -10.45 16.12 -10.92
C ALA A 354 -11.06 16.07 -9.53
N ILE A 355 -10.24 16.34 -8.51
CA ILE A 355 -10.67 16.34 -7.13
C ILE A 355 -11.81 17.37 -7.10
N GLU A 356 -13.05 16.92 -7.26
CA GLU A 356 -14.16 17.62 -6.64
C GLU A 356 -13.84 17.44 -5.17
N GLU A 357 -13.10 18.40 -4.61
CA GLU A 357 -13.08 18.60 -3.18
C GLU A 357 -14.56 18.73 -2.84
N LYS A 358 -15.14 17.63 -2.38
CA LYS A 358 -16.53 17.59 -1.96
C LYS A 358 -16.53 18.25 -0.60
N PHE A 359 -16.37 19.57 -0.62
CA PHE A 359 -16.52 20.38 0.55
C PHE A 359 -17.91 20.09 1.11
N PRO A 360 -18.05 19.82 2.41
CA PRO A 360 -19.34 19.48 3.02
C PRO A 360 -20.44 20.52 2.75
N ILE A 361 -20.03 21.75 2.42
CA ILE A 361 -20.88 22.81 1.91
C ILE A 361 -20.25 23.39 0.63
N ASP A 362 -20.97 23.34 -0.50
CA ASP A 362 -20.59 24.02 -1.74
C ASP A 362 -21.76 24.86 -2.26
N PHE A 363 -21.51 26.14 -2.54
CA PHE A 363 -22.52 27.09 -3.02
C PHE A 363 -22.09 27.74 -4.33
N SER A 364 -23.01 28.09 -5.21
CA SER A 364 -22.66 28.76 -6.48
C SER A 364 -23.03 30.24 -6.45
N LEU A 365 -22.28 31.04 -7.21
CA LEU A 365 -22.50 32.46 -7.37
C LEU A 365 -22.57 32.82 -8.86
N PHE A 366 -23.66 33.49 -9.26
CA PHE A 366 -23.85 33.90 -10.65
C PHE A 366 -24.77 35.12 -10.78
N PRO A 367 -24.54 36.00 -11.78
CA PRO A 367 -23.32 36.03 -12.60
C PRO A 367 -22.10 36.38 -11.74
N ASN A 368 -20.94 35.86 -12.11
CA ASN A 368 -19.65 36.30 -11.57
C ASN A 368 -18.65 36.30 -12.72
N PRO A 369 -18.22 37.46 -13.20
CA PRO A 369 -18.41 38.78 -12.58
C PRO A 369 -19.84 39.35 -12.62
N ALA A 370 -20.21 40.19 -11.65
CA ALA A 370 -21.54 40.78 -11.50
C ALA A 370 -21.53 42.31 -11.67
N SER A 371 -22.56 42.87 -12.31
CA SER A 371 -22.76 44.32 -12.43
C SER A 371 -23.97 44.79 -11.62
N GLU A 372 -25.14 44.18 -11.81
CA GLU A 372 -26.37 44.61 -11.13
C GLU A 372 -26.68 43.82 -9.86
N ILE A 373 -26.69 42.50 -9.99
CA ILE A 373 -26.99 41.55 -8.92
C ILE A 373 -26.08 40.32 -9.03
N CYS A 374 -25.78 39.70 -7.90
CA CYS A 374 -25.23 38.35 -7.83
C CYS A 374 -26.19 37.47 -7.04
N SER A 375 -26.67 36.39 -7.66
CA SER A 375 -27.41 35.33 -6.99
C SER A 375 -26.44 34.32 -6.39
N ILE A 376 -26.74 33.87 -5.18
CA ILE A 376 -26.00 32.87 -4.45
C ILE A 376 -26.94 31.71 -4.20
N VAL A 377 -26.68 30.59 -4.85
CA VAL A 377 -27.44 29.35 -4.66
C VAL A 377 -26.75 28.52 -3.60
N ILE A 378 -27.43 28.39 -2.47
CA ILE A 378 -26.96 27.72 -1.27
C ILE A 378 -27.63 26.35 -1.23
N PRO A 379 -26.87 25.26 -1.03
CA PRO A 379 -27.43 23.92 -0.93
C PRO A 379 -28.28 23.79 0.34
N THR A 380 -28.99 22.68 0.46
CA THR A 380 -29.61 22.31 1.74
C THR A 380 -28.52 22.18 2.80
N LEU A 381 -28.69 22.84 3.93
CA LEU A 381 -27.79 22.75 5.08
C LEU A 381 -28.42 21.86 6.16
N ASP A 382 -27.61 21.06 6.84
CA ASP A 382 -28.06 20.23 7.98
C ASP A 382 -28.16 21.02 9.29
N GLU A 383 -27.46 22.15 9.35
CA GLU A 383 -27.41 23.05 10.49
C GLU A 383 -27.57 24.52 10.06
N VAL A 384 -27.66 25.43 11.03
CA VAL A 384 -27.77 26.87 10.76
C VAL A 384 -26.48 27.35 10.08
N GLY A 385 -26.63 27.96 8.91
CA GLY A 385 -25.53 28.60 8.19
C GLY A 385 -25.56 30.12 8.31
N GLU A 386 -24.43 30.75 8.05
CA GLU A 386 -24.29 32.18 7.88
C GLU A 386 -23.55 32.46 6.57
N LEU A 387 -24.18 33.24 5.70
CA LEU A 387 -23.57 33.78 4.50
C LEU A 387 -23.01 35.17 4.81
N VAL A 388 -21.73 35.39 4.55
CA VAL A 388 -20.99 36.62 4.85
C VAL A 388 -20.31 37.13 3.58
N VAL A 389 -20.32 38.44 3.36
CA VAL A 389 -19.61 39.08 2.24
C VAL A 389 -18.72 40.19 2.79
N VAL A 390 -17.43 40.11 2.48
CA VAL A 390 -16.43 41.09 2.89
C VAL A 390 -15.65 41.64 1.70
N ASP A 391 -15.10 42.84 1.82
CA ASP A 391 -14.06 43.31 0.90
C ASP A 391 -12.68 42.73 1.27
N LEU A 392 -11.65 43.03 0.47
CA LEU A 392 -10.28 42.56 0.71
C LEU A 392 -9.64 43.12 1.99
N LEU A 393 -10.24 44.14 2.61
CA LEU A 393 -9.80 44.69 3.90
C LEU A 393 -10.57 44.06 5.07
N GLY A 394 -11.45 43.08 4.81
CA GLY A 394 -12.27 42.41 5.81
C GLY A 394 -13.50 43.21 6.26
N LYS A 395 -13.86 44.30 5.59
CA LYS A 395 -15.05 45.07 5.92
C LYS A 395 -16.30 44.30 5.52
N LEU A 396 -17.18 44.05 6.47
CA LEU A 396 -18.48 43.42 6.26
C LEU A 396 -19.40 44.30 5.39
N LEU A 397 -19.93 43.73 4.31
CA LEU A 397 -20.92 44.37 3.43
C LEU A 397 -22.30 43.73 3.52
N PHE A 398 -22.35 42.41 3.71
CA PHE A 398 -23.59 41.66 3.75
C PHE A 398 -23.45 40.46 4.69
N THR A 399 -24.50 40.18 5.45
CA THR A 399 -24.66 38.91 6.17
C THR A 399 -26.10 38.43 6.09
N LYS A 400 -26.31 37.11 6.03
CA LYS A 400 -27.62 36.47 6.06
C LYS A 400 -27.55 35.11 6.75
N THR A 401 -28.40 34.89 7.75
CA THR A 401 -28.60 33.58 8.36
C THR A 401 -29.41 32.66 7.45
N ILE A 402 -28.98 31.41 7.33
CA ILE A 402 -29.59 30.36 6.51
C ILE A 402 -30.13 29.28 7.44
N ALA A 403 -31.44 29.02 7.35
CA ALA A 403 -32.08 27.95 8.10
C ALA A 403 -31.75 26.57 7.51
N PRO A 404 -31.65 25.52 8.35
CA PRO A 404 -31.42 24.16 7.87
C PRO A 404 -32.63 23.58 7.10
N GLY A 405 -32.38 22.54 6.30
CA GLY A 405 -33.40 21.69 5.68
C GLY A 405 -34.02 22.18 4.37
N LEU A 406 -33.64 23.36 3.87
CA LEU A 406 -34.10 23.87 2.58
C LEU A 406 -32.95 24.50 1.78
N ALA A 407 -32.90 24.22 0.48
CA ALA A 407 -32.08 24.99 -0.45
C ALA A 407 -32.51 26.46 -0.44
N ASN A 408 -31.56 27.38 -0.48
CA ASN A 408 -31.80 28.80 -0.34
C ASN A 408 -31.17 29.58 -1.48
N VAL A 409 -31.80 30.69 -1.86
CA VAL A 409 -31.20 31.66 -2.78
C VAL A 409 -31.07 32.99 -2.06
N ALA A 410 -29.86 33.51 -2.01
CA ALA A 410 -29.58 34.87 -1.57
C ALA A 410 -29.23 35.74 -2.77
N THR A 411 -29.60 37.02 -2.74
CA THR A 411 -29.28 37.97 -3.81
C THR A 411 -28.52 39.14 -3.20
N ILE A 412 -27.36 39.43 -3.77
CA ILE A 412 -26.54 40.58 -3.42
C ILE A 412 -26.76 41.65 -4.49
N PRO A 413 -27.22 42.87 -4.13
CA PRO A 413 -27.31 43.98 -5.06
C PRO A 413 -25.91 44.58 -5.30
N THR A 414 -25.19 44.06 -6.30
CA THR A 414 -23.81 44.48 -6.61
C THR A 414 -23.74 45.88 -7.20
N ASN A 415 -24.84 46.40 -7.74
CA ASN A 415 -24.94 47.79 -8.19
C ASN A 415 -24.73 48.85 -7.08
N LYS A 416 -24.76 48.44 -5.81
CA LYS A 416 -24.47 49.30 -4.66
C LYS A 416 -23.05 49.11 -4.11
N MET A 417 -22.25 48.27 -4.74
CA MET A 417 -20.88 47.96 -4.36
C MET A 417 -19.92 48.69 -5.30
N ASN A 418 -18.70 48.97 -4.83
CA ASN A 418 -17.67 49.51 -5.70
C ASN A 418 -17.14 48.41 -6.63
N ALA A 419 -16.64 48.78 -7.80
CA ALA A 419 -15.92 47.85 -8.65
C ALA A 419 -14.71 47.27 -7.88
N GLY A 420 -14.54 45.95 -7.89
CA GLY A 420 -13.51 45.29 -7.10
C GLY A 420 -13.77 43.81 -6.83
N ILE A 421 -12.90 43.23 -6.00
CA ILE A 421 -12.98 41.83 -5.58
C ILE A 421 -13.53 41.77 -4.15
N TYR A 422 -14.45 40.84 -3.94
CA TYR A 422 -15.10 40.54 -2.67
C TYR A 422 -14.97 39.06 -2.35
N ILE A 423 -14.97 38.73 -1.07
CA ILE A 423 -14.97 37.34 -0.59
C ILE A 423 -16.37 37.05 -0.06
N VAL A 424 -17.00 36.03 -0.61
CA VAL A 424 -18.29 35.49 -0.15
C VAL A 424 -17.98 34.22 0.62
N THR A 425 -18.38 34.14 1.88
CA THR A 425 -18.14 33.00 2.76
C THR A 425 -19.47 32.44 3.24
N LEU A 426 -19.70 31.14 3.03
CA LEU A 426 -20.76 30.39 3.69
C LEU A 426 -20.12 29.58 4.81
N ARG A 427 -20.58 29.76 6.05
CA ARG A 427 -20.08 29.03 7.22
C ARG A 427 -21.20 28.45 8.05
N THR A 428 -20.95 27.30 8.65
CA THR A 428 -21.79 26.66 9.66
C THR A 428 -20.99 26.49 10.95
N SER A 429 -21.48 25.74 11.95
CA SER A 429 -20.69 25.48 13.16
C SER A 429 -19.50 24.56 12.89
N SER A 430 -19.62 23.69 11.88
CA SER A 430 -18.63 22.66 11.55
C SER A 430 -17.80 22.96 10.29
N ASN A 431 -18.31 23.77 9.36
CA ASN A 431 -17.72 23.95 8.03
C ASN A 431 -17.67 25.41 7.59
N ALA A 432 -16.74 25.74 6.67
CA ALA A 432 -16.71 27.04 6.01
C ALA A 432 -16.18 26.90 4.57
N MET A 433 -16.83 27.58 3.62
CA MET A 433 -16.36 27.72 2.24
C MET A 433 -16.36 29.19 1.85
N SER A 434 -15.33 29.61 1.11
CA SER A 434 -15.27 30.96 0.54
C SER A 434 -15.11 30.93 -0.97
N LYS A 435 -15.79 31.84 -1.68
CA LYS A 435 -15.67 32.05 -3.12
C LYS A 435 -15.46 33.52 -3.46
N LYS A 436 -14.70 33.78 -4.51
CA LYS A 436 -14.39 35.12 -5.02
C LYS A 436 -15.57 35.67 -5.82
N LEU A 437 -16.09 36.84 -5.45
CA LEU A 437 -17.02 37.63 -6.25
C LEU A 437 -16.29 38.83 -6.87
N THR A 438 -16.45 39.02 -8.17
CA THR A 438 -15.89 40.17 -8.90
C THR A 438 -17.04 41.09 -9.29
N VAL A 439 -16.96 42.37 -8.91
CA VAL A 439 -17.96 43.40 -9.24
C VAL A 439 -17.32 44.42 -10.19
N TYR A 440 -18.07 44.84 -11.21
CA TYR A 440 -17.64 45.84 -12.20
C TYR A 440 -18.57 47.05 -12.26
#